data_AF-A0A9D1UDP1-F1
#
_entry.id   AF-A0A9D1UDP1-F1
#
_cell.length_a   1.000
_cell.length_b   1.000
_cell.length_c   1.000
_cell.angle_alpha   90.00
_cell.angle_beta   90.00
_cell.angle_gamma   90.00
#
_symmetry.space_group_name_H-M   'P 1'
#
loop_
_entity.id
_entity.type
_entity.pdbx_description
1 polymer ?
#
loop_
_entity_poly.entity_id
_entity_poly.type
_entity_poly.pdbx_seq_one_letter_code
_entity_poly.pdbx_strand_id
1 'polypeptide(L)' 'MNVETKCPCCGKTHIVHLTEEQASRYKDYADGKGHIQDLLSDLSADDREMLISGVCLICFAALAEENEDE' A
#
# COMPACT_ATOMS: atom_id res chain seq x y z
N MET A 1 -11.64 -0.96 -9.32
CA MET A 1 -10.85 -2.21 -9.29
C MET A 1 -10.47 -2.50 -7.84
N ASN A 2 -10.46 -3.77 -7.42
CA ASN A 2 -10.01 -4.15 -6.09
C ASN A 2 -8.64 -4.83 -6.22
N VAL A 3 -7.67 -4.38 -5.41
CA VAL A 3 -6.35 -5.00 -5.31
C VAL A 3 -6.29 -5.73 -3.98
N GLU A 4 -6.19 -7.06 -4.04
CA GLU A 4 -6.01 -7.88 -2.85
C GLU A 4 -4.52 -7.98 -2.52
N THR A 5 -4.17 -7.70 -1.28
CA THR A 5 -2.82 -7.81 -0.77
C THR A 5 -2.83 -8.61 0.53
N LYS A 6 -1.84 -9.49 0.71
CA LYS A 6 -1.72 -10.34 1.89
C LYS A 6 -0.55 -9.84 2.72
N CYS A 7 -0.84 -9.43 3.95
CA CYS A 7 0.19 -8.94 4.86
C CYS A 7 1.19 -10.07 5.19
N PRO A 8 2.49 -9.89 4.92
CA PRO A 8 3.50 -10.90 5.23
C PRO A 8 3.72 -11.08 6.74
N CYS A 9 3.42 -10.05 7.55
CA CYS A 9 3.60 -10.08 9.00
C CYS A 9 2.50 -10.88 9.72
N CYS A 10 1.23 -10.59 9.44
CA CYS A 10 0.10 -11.24 10.13
C CYS A 10 -0.68 -12.25 9.28
N GLY A 11 -0.37 -12.37 7.99
CA GLY A 11 -1.02 -13.29 7.06
C GLY A 11 -2.45 -12.92 6.66
N LYS A 12 -3.00 -11.80 7.15
CA LYS A 12 -4.35 -11.33 6.81
C LYS A 12 -4.38 -10.75 5.39
N THR A 13 -5.47 -11.04 4.67
CA THR A 13 -5.75 -10.42 3.37
C THR A 13 -6.49 -9.11 3.58
N HIS A 14 -6.05 -8.09 2.87
CA HIS A 14 -6.64 -6.76 2.85
C HIS A 14 -6.95 -6.37 1.40
N ILE A 15 -7.95 -5.51 1.22
CA ILE A 15 -8.40 -5.07 -0.10
C ILE A 15 -8.24 -3.56 -0.18
N VAL A 16 -7.48 -3.11 -1.17
CA VAL A 16 -7.40 -1.69 -1.53
C VAL A 16 -8.39 -1.44 -2.66
N HIS A 17 -9.36 -0.56 -2.38
CA HIS A 17 -10.39 -0.18 -3.35
C HIS A 17 -9.92 0.99 -4.19
N LEU A 18 -9.74 0.76 -5.49
CA LEU A 18 -9.34 1.78 -6.45
C LEU A 18 -10.52 2.15 -7.36
N THR A 19 -10.68 3.44 -7.64
CA THR A 19 -11.51 3.91 -8.76
C THR A 19 -10.92 3.44 -10.10
N GLU A 20 -11.66 3.60 -11.19
CA GLU A 20 -11.13 3.25 -12.53
C GLU A 20 -9.90 4.09 -12.90
N GLU A 21 -9.90 5.38 -12.58
CA GLU A 21 -8.76 6.27 -12.81
C GLU A 21 -7.55 5.90 -11.95
N GLN A 22 -7.77 5.57 -10.67
CA GLN A 22 -6.71 5.09 -9.79
C GLN A 22 -6.15 3.74 -10.27
N ALA A 23 -7.01 2.83 -10.75
CA ALA A 23 -6.57 1.54 -11.28
C ALA A 23 -5.66 1.69 -12.51
N SER A 24 -5.96 2.65 -13.40
CA SER A 24 -5.07 2.94 -14.54
C SER A 24 -3.70 3.43 -14.06
N ARG A 25 -3.67 4.35 -13.09
CA ARG A 25 -2.42 4.90 -12.52
C ARG A 25 -1.64 3.84 -11.73
N TYR A 26 -2.33 2.95 -11.03
CA TYR A 26 -1.73 1.80 -10.36
C TYR A 26 -1.07 0.84 -11.36
N LYS A 27 -1.67 0.64 -12.53
CA LYS A 27 -1.05 -0.15 -13.61
C LYS A 27 0.22 0.52 -14.13
N ASP A 28 0.21 1.84 -14.33
CA ASP A 28 1.42 2.57 -14.73
C ASP A 28 2.54 2.47 -13.68
N TYR A 29 2.18 2.49 -12.39
CA TYR A 29 3.12 2.19 -11.30
C TYR A 29 3.68 0.76 -11.39
N ALA A 30 2.82 -0.25 -11.60
CA ALA A 30 3.23 -1.64 -11.75
C ALA A 30 4.11 -1.89 -12.99
N ASP A 31 3.94 -1.08 -14.04
CA ASP A 31 4.79 -1.06 -15.23
C ASP A 31 6.11 -0.28 -15.02
N GLY A 32 6.33 0.31 -13.83
CA GLY A 32 7.54 1.04 -13.47
C GLY A 32 7.64 2.47 -14.05
N LYS A 33 6.51 3.08 -14.44
CA LYS A 33 6.50 4.41 -15.11
C LYS A 33 6.61 5.60 -14.17
N GLY A 34 6.62 5.37 -12.86
CA GLY A 34 6.72 6.44 -11.85
C GLY A 34 6.60 5.89 -10.44
N HIS A 35 6.68 6.77 -9.44
CA HIS A 35 6.51 6.38 -8.05
C HIS A 35 5.04 6.46 -7.61
N ILE A 36 4.68 5.63 -6.63
CA ILE A 36 3.30 5.53 -6.17
C ILE A 36 2.81 6.84 -5.51
N GLN A 37 3.69 7.60 -4.86
CA GLN A 37 3.34 8.87 -4.22
C GLN A 37 2.96 9.95 -5.24
N ASP A 38 3.46 9.86 -6.48
CA ASP A 38 3.15 10.79 -7.56
C ASP A 38 1.91 10.32 -8.32
N LEU A 39 1.85 9.02 -8.66
CA LEU A 39 0.78 8.44 -9.48
C LEU A 39 -0.52 8.26 -8.70
N LEU A 40 -0.45 7.97 -7.40
CA LEU A 40 -1.59 7.74 -6.51
C LEU A 40 -1.53 8.68 -5.29
N SER A 41 -1.20 9.95 -5.53
CA SER A 41 -1.09 10.97 -4.48
C SER A 41 -2.38 11.20 -3.68
N ASP A 42 -3.53 10.84 -4.25
CA ASP A 42 -4.87 10.92 -3.68
C ASP A 42 -5.25 9.72 -2.79
N LEU A 43 -4.44 8.66 -2.76
CA LEU A 43 -4.60 7.58 -1.79
C LEU A 43 -3.99 7.96 -0.44
N SER A 44 -4.51 7.35 0.63
CA SER A 44 -3.91 7.47 1.95
C SER A 44 -2.46 6.96 1.96
N ALA A 45 -1.64 7.39 2.92
CA ALA A 45 -0.30 6.82 3.09
C ALA A 45 -0.37 5.30 3.33
N ASP A 46 -1.34 4.87 4.12
CA ASP A 46 -1.54 3.48 4.51
C ASP A 46 -1.91 2.59 3.31
N ASP A 47 -2.80 3.05 2.44
CA ASP A 47 -3.17 2.32 1.22
C ASP A 47 -1.99 2.24 0.25
N ARG A 48 -1.19 3.30 0.14
CA ARG A 48 0.02 3.29 -0.69
C ARG A 48 1.05 2.30 -0.16
N GLU A 49 1.32 2.30 1.15
CA GLU A 49 2.24 1.33 1.77
C GLU A 49 1.76 -0.11 1.58
N MET A 50 0.46 -0.35 1.73
CA MET A 50 -0.14 -1.66 1.42
C MET A 50 0.05 -2.10 -0.04
N LEU A 51 0.00 -1.16 -0.99
CA LEU A 51 0.25 -1.44 -2.41
C LEU A 51 1.76 -1.60 -2.73
N ILE A 52 2.66 -0.97 -1.95
CA ILE A 52 4.11 -1.08 -2.12
C ILE A 52 4.65 -2.37 -1.49
N SER A 53 4.43 -2.53 -0.18
CA SER A 53 5.09 -3.54 0.65
C SER A 53 4.18 -4.72 0.98
N GLY A 54 2.86 -4.53 0.85
CA GLY A 54 1.85 -5.48 1.31
C GLY A 54 1.65 -5.49 2.82
N VAL A 55 2.41 -4.71 3.59
CA VAL A 55 2.29 -4.66 5.05
C VAL A 55 1.07 -3.82 5.43
N CYS A 56 0.18 -4.38 6.26
CA CYS A 56 -0.98 -3.64 6.73
C CYS A 56 -0.61 -2.61 7.79
N LEU A 57 -1.42 -1.56 7.90
CA LEU A 57 -1.23 -0.45 8.83
C LEU A 57 -0.90 -0.89 10.26
N ILE A 58 -1.59 -1.90 10.78
CA ILE A 58 -1.39 -2.39 12.15
C ILE A 58 0.02 -2.97 12.33
N CYS A 59 0.46 -3.79 11.36
CA CYS A 59 1.80 -4.36 11.42
C CYS A 59 2.88 -3.33 11.15
N PHE A 60 2.61 -2.36 10.28
CA PHE A 60 3.53 -1.25 10.02
C PHE A 60 3.71 -0.37 11.27
N ALA A 61 2.62 -0.02 11.96
CA ALA A 61 2.67 0.74 13.20
C ALA A 61 3.44 -0.01 14.30
N ALA A 62 3.17 -1.31 14.48
CA ALA A 62 3.89 -2.13 15.45
C ALA A 62 5.41 -2.17 15.18
N LEU A 63 5.80 -2.27 13.90
CA LEU A 63 7.21 -2.23 13.51
C LEU A 63 7.84 -0.86 13.82
N ALA A 64 7.09 0.23 13.67
CA ALA A 64 7.57 1.57 13.99
C ALA A 64 7.74 1.76 15.51
N GLU A 65 6.80 1.27 16.32
CA GLU A 65 6.86 1.33 17.78
C GLU A 65 8.04 0.51 18.34
N GLU A 66 8.40 -0.63 17.72
CA GLU A 66 9.60 -1.41 18.11
C GLU A 66 10.94 -0.71 17.80
N ASN A 67 10.93 0.42 17.08
CA ASN A 67 12.12 1.20 16.73
C ASN A 67 12.21 2.55 17.48
N GLU A 68 11.32 2.85 18.44
CA GLU A 68 11.37 4.08 19.25
C GLU A 68 12.10 3.92 20.60
N ASP A 69 12.72 2.77 20.85
CA ASP A 69 13.62 2.52 21.99
C ASP A 69 15.11 2.70 21.59
N GLU A 70 15.51 3.92 21.19
CA GLU A 70 16.93 4.36 21.17
C GLU A 70 17.13 5.72 21.84
#